data_AF-A0A920B460-F1
#
_entry.id   AF-A0A920B460-F1
#
_cell.length_a   1.000
_cell.length_b   1.000
_cell.length_c   1.000
_cell.angle_alpha   90.00
_cell.angle_beta   90.00
_cell.angle_gamma   90.00
#
_symmetry.space_group_name_H-M   'P 1'
#
loop_
_entity.id
_entity.type
_entity.pdbx_description
1 polymer ?
#
loop_
_entity_poly.entity_id
_entity_poly.type
_entity_poly.pdbx_seq_one_letter_code
_entity_poly.pdbx_strand_id
1 'polypeptide(L)'
;MFFLPVTLLAVLSSSLLMALIFIPTIGGIFGFDKSLNQQNLKNLTLLESGDLNQIKGLQSKYIKIMRYSLDNPKKLITLTLVFLVFTQFLYMRYGKGVEYFPPIEPDYAEIVVHARGNYSPIEKDEILKKVENTIIENQYIRNLYSRSGTIKGQKRSESEDIIGSIKIELINWKNRPKANQILNDLKIQTKNFPGIYIEFIEKKDGPPKDRDVEIKIVNAKLKNLNSDSQNLLNFLKTNSWIKNIDSDINNPGIEWELIIDREQADKHGVDIQTVGDAIQMLTHGLKVTEFMPEDSDEEIDIVVKYDKPFRTLDELDQILIEGKMELYL
;
A
#
# COMPACT_ATOMS: atom_id res chain seq x y z
N MET A 1 13.59 2.07 -13.52
CA MET A 1 14.63 3.07 -13.12
C MET A 1 15.79 3.22 -14.12
N PHE A 2 15.81 2.49 -15.25
CA PHE A 2 16.89 2.56 -16.25
C PHE A 2 16.93 3.88 -17.05
N PHE A 3 15.77 4.51 -17.27
CA PHE A 3 15.66 5.65 -18.17
C PHE A 3 16.43 6.89 -17.70
N LEU A 4 16.38 7.25 -16.41
CA LEU A 4 17.04 8.46 -15.90
C LEU A 4 18.58 8.43 -16.04
N PRO A 5 19.28 7.36 -15.60
CA PRO A 5 20.72 7.29 -15.79
C PRO A 5 21.13 7.30 -17.26
N VAL A 6 20.39 6.59 -18.13
CA VAL A 6 20.72 6.47 -19.56
C VAL A 6 20.47 7.77 -20.29
N THR A 7 19.37 8.47 -20.01
CA THR A 7 19.13 9.80 -20.58
C THR A 7 20.19 10.78 -20.15
N LEU A 8 20.59 10.76 -18.87
CA LEU A 8 21.65 11.63 -18.36
C LEU A 8 23.00 11.33 -19.04
N LEU A 9 23.34 10.07 -19.21
CA LEU A 9 24.58 9.63 -19.88
C LEU A 9 24.57 10.04 -21.36
N ALA A 10 23.45 9.84 -22.06
CA ALA A 10 23.27 10.22 -23.46
C ALA A 10 23.36 11.74 -23.64
N VAL A 11 22.69 12.52 -22.77
CA VAL A 11 22.70 13.99 -22.83
C VAL A 11 24.08 14.54 -22.50
N LEU A 12 24.77 14.02 -21.47
CA LEU A 12 26.14 14.46 -21.14
C LEU A 12 27.13 14.11 -22.25
N SER A 13 27.03 12.92 -22.83
CA SER A 13 27.90 12.51 -23.95
C SER A 13 27.65 13.38 -25.19
N SER A 14 26.38 13.67 -25.50
CA SER A 14 26.01 14.55 -26.61
C SER A 14 26.46 15.99 -26.36
N SER A 15 26.34 16.47 -25.11
CA SER A 15 26.83 17.78 -24.69
C SER A 15 28.36 17.91 -24.82
N LEU A 16 29.09 16.85 -24.46
CA LEU A 16 30.54 16.80 -24.64
C LEU A 16 30.94 16.87 -26.12
N LEU A 17 30.27 16.09 -26.99
CA LEU A 17 30.50 16.14 -28.43
C LEU A 17 30.16 17.52 -29.02
N MET A 18 29.05 18.11 -28.60
CA MET A 18 28.67 19.47 -28.96
C MET A 18 29.77 20.47 -28.56
N ALA A 19 30.28 20.37 -27.33
CA ALA A 19 31.29 21.28 -26.80
C ALA A 19 32.67 21.14 -27.46
N LEU A 20 33.05 19.94 -27.90
CA LEU A 20 34.36 19.69 -28.51
C LEU A 20 34.40 19.94 -30.02
N ILE A 21 33.30 19.69 -30.73
CA ILE A 21 33.28 19.75 -32.21
C ILE A 21 32.52 20.97 -32.69
N PHE A 22 31.29 21.14 -32.25
CA PHE A 22 30.39 22.16 -32.79
C PHE A 22 30.66 23.56 -32.22
N ILE A 23 30.92 23.69 -30.91
CA ILE A 23 31.22 25.00 -30.31
C ILE A 23 32.50 25.61 -30.91
N PRO A 24 33.63 24.89 -31.07
CA PRO A 24 34.83 25.47 -31.66
C PRO A 24 34.67 25.78 -33.16
N THR A 25 33.93 24.96 -33.91
CA THR A 25 33.69 25.22 -35.35
C THR A 25 32.79 26.42 -35.57
N ILE A 26 31.69 26.53 -34.81
CA ILE A 26 30.81 27.72 -34.82
C ILE A 26 31.58 28.94 -34.29
N GLY A 27 32.36 28.77 -33.23
CA GLY A 27 33.22 29.81 -32.66
C GLY A 27 34.29 30.30 -33.64
N GLY A 28 34.79 29.45 -34.54
CA GLY A 28 35.68 29.87 -35.63
C GLY A 28 35.01 30.74 -36.69
N ILE A 29 33.70 30.59 -36.89
CA ILE A 29 32.92 31.34 -37.91
C ILE A 29 32.32 32.62 -37.32
N PHE A 30 31.78 32.55 -36.10
CA PHE A 30 31.07 33.64 -35.42
C PHE A 30 31.86 34.26 -34.27
N GLY A 31 33.10 33.83 -34.05
CA GLY A 31 33.99 34.36 -33.02
C GLY A 31 34.35 35.80 -33.33
N PHE A 32 33.56 36.73 -32.79
CA PHE A 32 33.94 38.14 -32.76
C PHE A 32 35.14 38.29 -31.84
N ASP A 33 36.21 38.87 -32.38
CA ASP A 33 37.36 39.34 -31.61
C ASP A 33 36.88 40.52 -30.74
N LYS A 34 36.26 40.17 -29.62
CA LYS A 34 35.71 41.14 -28.68
C LYS A 34 36.93 41.84 -28.11
N SER A 35 37.22 43.04 -28.63
CA SER A 35 38.29 43.93 -28.18
C SER A 35 38.37 43.84 -26.66
N LEU A 36 39.35 43.07 -26.16
CA LEU A 36 39.41 42.72 -24.76
C LEU A 36 39.45 44.04 -24.00
N ASN A 37 38.46 44.27 -23.14
CA ASN A 37 38.34 45.50 -22.38
C ASN A 37 39.73 45.80 -21.78
N GLN A 38 40.28 47.01 -21.98
CA GLN A 38 41.68 47.31 -21.67
C GLN A 38 42.07 46.96 -20.22
N GLN A 39 41.09 46.94 -19.31
CA GLN A 39 41.26 46.48 -17.93
C GLN A 39 41.50 44.97 -17.80
N ASN A 40 40.84 44.14 -18.62
CA ASN A 40 41.04 42.68 -18.63
C ASN A 40 42.41 42.33 -19.24
N LEU A 41 42.83 43.01 -20.30
CA LEU A 41 44.19 42.85 -20.86
C LEU A 41 45.26 43.22 -19.83
N LYS A 42 45.09 44.36 -19.14
CA LYS A 42 45.99 44.76 -18.06
C LYS A 42 46.02 43.74 -16.92
N ASN A 43 44.86 43.22 -16.51
CA ASN A 43 44.81 42.17 -15.48
C ASN A 43 45.49 40.87 -15.93
N LEU A 44 45.41 40.48 -17.22
CA LEU A 44 46.10 39.31 -17.77
C LEU A 44 47.61 39.50 -17.78
N THR A 45 48.10 40.64 -18.27
CA THR A 45 49.54 40.95 -18.26
C THR A 45 50.12 40.99 -16.83
N LEU A 46 49.33 41.47 -15.86
CA LEU A 46 49.73 41.50 -14.44
C LEU A 46 49.73 40.12 -13.79
N LEU A 47 48.90 39.19 -14.26
CA LEU A 47 48.93 37.78 -13.85
C LEU A 47 50.18 37.08 -14.40
N GLU A 48 50.54 37.33 -15.66
CA GLU A 48 51.72 36.77 -16.32
C GLU A 48 53.04 37.32 -15.75
N SER A 49 53.09 38.62 -15.43
CA SER A 49 54.26 39.27 -14.85
C SER A 49 54.44 39.01 -13.35
N GLY A 50 53.49 38.33 -12.71
CA GLY A 50 53.53 38.00 -11.27
C GLY A 50 53.20 39.16 -10.32
N ASP A 51 52.79 40.33 -10.82
CA ASP A 51 52.44 41.48 -9.97
C ASP A 51 50.94 41.48 -9.60
N LEU A 52 50.60 40.53 -8.72
CA LEU A 52 49.22 40.22 -8.33
C LEU A 52 48.55 41.31 -7.48
N ASN A 53 49.30 42.27 -6.97
CA ASN A 53 48.79 43.32 -6.09
C ASN A 53 48.07 44.45 -6.84
N GLN A 54 48.35 44.61 -8.14
CA GLN A 54 47.80 45.69 -8.96
C GLN A 54 46.52 45.30 -9.70
N ILE A 55 46.11 44.03 -9.61
CA ILE A 55 44.90 43.51 -10.25
C ILE A 55 43.67 44.12 -9.57
N LYS A 56 42.77 44.68 -10.38
CA LYS A 56 41.51 45.32 -9.91
C LYS A 56 40.30 44.52 -10.34
N GLY A 57 39.21 44.63 -9.56
CA GLY A 57 37.92 43.96 -9.85
C GLY A 57 37.68 42.70 -9.02
N LEU A 58 36.88 41.77 -9.56
CA LEU A 58 36.52 40.50 -8.90
C LEU A 58 37.75 39.59 -8.70
N GLN A 59 38.69 39.63 -9.64
CA GLN A 59 39.96 38.90 -9.59
C GLN A 59 40.80 39.31 -8.37
N SER A 60 40.80 40.59 -8.01
CA SER A 60 41.48 41.10 -6.81
C SER A 60 40.93 40.51 -5.52
N LYS A 61 39.59 40.35 -5.42
CA LYS A 61 38.94 39.74 -4.26
C LYS A 61 39.31 38.26 -4.14
N TYR A 62 39.31 37.54 -5.26
CA TYR A 62 39.73 36.13 -5.31
C TYR A 62 41.19 35.95 -4.87
N ILE A 63 42.11 36.77 -5.39
CA ILE A 63 43.54 36.73 -5.01
C ILE A 63 43.73 37.03 -3.52
N LYS A 64 42.98 38.00 -2.96
CA LYS A 64 43.04 38.30 -1.52
C LYS A 64 42.58 37.11 -0.66
N ILE A 65 41.50 36.45 -1.05
CA ILE A 65 41.01 35.24 -0.36
C ILE A 65 42.03 34.11 -0.48
N MET A 66 42.58 33.89 -1.67
CA MET A 66 43.60 32.87 -1.92
C MET A 66 44.86 33.12 -1.09
N ARG A 67 45.40 34.35 -1.11
CA ARG A 67 46.57 34.72 -0.31
C ARG A 67 46.30 34.50 1.18
N TYR A 68 45.14 34.93 1.68
CA TYR A 68 44.76 34.69 3.08
C TYR A 68 44.70 33.19 3.43
N SER A 69 44.15 32.37 2.54
CA SER A 69 44.08 30.91 2.67
C SER A 69 45.46 30.26 2.66
N LEU A 70 46.38 30.72 1.82
CA LEU A 70 47.75 30.20 1.70
C LEU A 70 48.65 30.63 2.86
N ASP A 71 48.50 31.87 3.34
CA ASP A 71 49.29 32.39 4.47
C ASP A 71 48.87 31.77 5.82
N ASN A 72 47.67 31.18 5.89
CA ASN A 72 47.11 30.62 7.14
C ASN A 72 46.55 29.19 6.96
N PRO A 73 47.38 28.19 6.56
CA PRO A 73 46.89 26.86 6.23
C PRO A 73 46.25 26.14 7.43
N LYS A 74 46.79 26.33 8.65
CA LYS A 74 46.22 25.75 9.88
C LYS A 74 44.80 26.25 10.14
N LYS A 75 44.55 27.56 9.95
CA LYS A 75 43.21 28.16 10.16
C LYS A 75 42.19 27.60 9.16
N LEU A 76 42.60 27.36 7.92
CA LEU A 76 41.74 26.81 6.89
C LEU A 76 41.39 25.34 7.17
N ILE A 77 42.36 24.53 7.59
CA ILE A 77 42.12 23.15 8.01
C ILE A 77 41.20 23.10 9.24
N THR A 78 41.42 23.95 10.24
CA THR A 78 40.51 24.00 11.40
C THR A 78 39.12 24.46 11.00
N LEU A 79 38.99 25.44 10.09
CA LEU A 79 37.69 25.92 9.62
C LEU A 79 36.92 24.82 8.87
N THR A 80 37.59 24.09 7.99
CA THR A 80 36.97 22.97 7.24
C THR A 80 36.54 21.84 8.17
N LEU A 81 37.36 21.51 9.17
CA LEU A 81 37.01 20.51 10.19
C LEU A 81 35.83 20.97 11.06
N VAL A 82 35.82 22.23 11.50
CA VAL A 82 34.69 22.83 12.21
C VAL A 82 33.43 22.78 11.35
N PHE A 83 33.52 23.10 10.06
CA PHE A 83 32.38 23.05 9.15
C PHE A 83 31.86 21.61 8.93
N LEU A 84 32.76 20.63 8.84
CA LEU A 84 32.40 19.21 8.77
C LEU A 84 31.64 18.77 10.03
N VAL A 85 32.18 19.06 11.21
CA VAL A 85 31.50 18.72 12.48
C VAL A 85 30.18 19.48 12.61
N PHE A 86 30.15 20.75 12.22
CA PHE A 86 28.97 21.60 12.29
C PHE A 86 27.85 21.09 11.37
N THR A 87 28.16 20.70 10.13
CA THR A 87 27.18 20.13 9.21
C THR A 87 26.61 18.81 9.72
N GLN A 88 27.45 17.94 10.29
CA GLN A 88 26.99 16.70 10.92
C GLN A 88 26.11 16.97 12.15
N PHE A 89 26.48 17.93 12.99
CA PHE A 89 25.69 18.34 14.15
C PHE A 89 24.32 18.90 13.76
N LEU A 90 24.28 19.76 12.73
CA LEU A 90 23.03 20.28 12.18
C LEU A 90 22.15 19.15 11.64
N TYR A 91 22.74 18.19 10.92
CA TYR A 91 22.01 17.03 10.41
C TYR A 91 21.45 16.16 11.55
N MET A 92 22.20 15.94 12.63
CA MET A 92 21.70 15.13 13.75
C MET A 92 20.57 15.81 14.53
N ARG A 93 20.58 17.14 14.61
CA ARG A 93 19.53 17.91 15.31
C ARG A 93 18.28 18.15 14.48
N TYR A 94 18.43 18.37 13.18
CA TYR A 94 17.34 18.81 12.30
C TYR A 94 17.01 17.82 11.18
N GLY A 95 17.81 16.78 11.00
CA GLY A 95 17.59 15.74 10.00
C GLY A 95 16.33 14.95 10.33
N LYS A 96 15.36 14.99 9.41
CA LYS A 96 14.06 14.31 9.55
C LYS A 96 14.14 12.80 9.22
N GLY A 97 15.32 12.19 9.35
CA GLY A 97 15.58 10.81 8.98
C GLY A 97 15.67 10.60 7.47
N VAL A 98 15.41 9.36 7.03
CA VAL A 98 15.42 8.94 5.63
C VAL A 98 13.99 8.59 5.22
N GLU A 99 13.53 9.17 4.13
CA GLU A 99 12.26 8.83 3.50
C GLU A 99 12.54 8.05 2.22
N TYR A 100 11.93 6.86 2.10
CA TYR A 100 12.22 5.95 0.99
C TYR A 100 11.48 6.35 -0.30
N PHE A 101 10.26 6.87 -0.16
CA PHE A 101 9.47 7.42 -1.25
C PHE A 101 8.81 8.72 -0.79
N PRO A 102 8.90 9.80 -1.57
CA PRO A 102 8.20 11.04 -1.24
C PRO A 102 6.69 10.83 -1.32
N PRO A 103 5.89 11.53 -0.48
CA PRO A 103 4.44 11.48 -0.58
C PRO A 103 4.01 12.20 -1.85
N ILE A 104 3.45 11.45 -2.78
CA ILE A 104 2.86 11.97 -4.01
C ILE A 104 1.36 12.10 -3.77
N GLU A 105 0.78 13.18 -4.31
CA GLU A 105 -0.66 13.39 -4.27
C GLU A 105 -1.37 12.28 -5.07
N PRO A 106 -2.14 11.39 -4.43
CA PRO A 106 -2.68 10.22 -5.10
C PRO A 106 -3.93 10.58 -5.90
N ASP A 107 -4.06 10.02 -7.10
CA ASP A 107 -5.30 10.11 -7.90
C ASP A 107 -6.34 9.07 -7.48
N TYR A 108 -5.91 8.02 -6.77
CA TYR A 108 -6.78 6.94 -6.29
C TYR A 108 -6.63 6.73 -4.79
N ALA A 109 -7.73 6.38 -4.14
CA ALA A 109 -7.72 5.87 -2.79
C ALA A 109 -8.62 4.63 -2.68
N GLU A 110 -8.32 3.79 -1.70
CA GLU A 110 -9.09 2.60 -1.40
C GLU A 110 -9.63 2.70 0.03
N ILE A 111 -10.91 2.43 0.16
CA ILE A 111 -11.65 2.49 1.41
C ILE A 111 -12.05 1.06 1.74
N VAL A 112 -11.46 0.49 2.78
CA VAL A 112 -11.72 -0.87 3.21
C VAL A 112 -12.71 -0.84 4.36
N VAL A 113 -13.77 -1.64 4.26
CA VAL A 113 -14.83 -1.68 5.26
C VAL A 113 -14.69 -2.99 6.05
N HIS A 114 -14.47 -2.84 7.35
CA HIS A 114 -14.35 -3.92 8.31
C HIS A 114 -15.62 -3.99 9.16
N ALA A 115 -16.16 -5.18 9.33
CA ALA A 115 -17.26 -5.42 10.26
C ALA A 115 -17.07 -6.76 10.94
N ARG A 116 -17.25 -6.78 12.26
CA ARG A 116 -17.10 -8.00 13.05
C ARG A 116 -18.38 -8.82 12.98
N GLY A 117 -18.26 -10.08 12.58
CA GLY A 117 -19.36 -11.04 12.57
C GLY A 117 -19.47 -11.84 11.27
N ASN A 118 -20.21 -12.94 11.32
CA ASN A 118 -20.46 -13.83 10.19
C ASN A 118 -21.63 -13.31 9.32
N TYR A 119 -21.48 -12.12 8.74
CA TYR A 119 -22.49 -11.54 7.85
C TYR A 119 -22.66 -12.38 6.58
N SER A 120 -23.90 -12.54 6.12
CA SER A 120 -24.20 -13.10 4.81
C SER A 120 -23.70 -12.18 3.69
N PRO A 121 -23.46 -12.70 2.47
CA PRO A 121 -23.05 -11.87 1.33
C PRO A 121 -24.02 -10.70 1.04
N ILE A 122 -25.32 -10.92 1.29
CA ILE A 122 -26.37 -9.92 1.09
C ILE A 122 -26.23 -8.80 2.13
N GLU A 123 -26.07 -9.15 3.41
CA GLU A 123 -25.87 -8.15 4.47
C GLU A 123 -24.57 -7.36 4.28
N LYS A 124 -23.49 -8.03 3.86
CA LYS A 124 -22.24 -7.37 3.51
C LYS A 124 -22.44 -6.32 2.41
N ASP A 125 -23.18 -6.67 1.37
CA ASP A 125 -23.51 -5.75 0.26
C ASP A 125 -24.38 -4.58 0.73
N GLU A 126 -25.40 -4.85 1.53
CA GLU A 126 -26.25 -3.79 2.11
C GLU A 126 -25.47 -2.80 2.98
N ILE A 127 -24.52 -3.30 3.79
CA ILE A 127 -23.64 -2.46 4.60
C ILE A 127 -22.74 -1.63 3.68
N LEU A 128 -22.09 -2.26 2.70
CA LEU A 128 -21.18 -1.58 1.78
C LEU A 128 -21.90 -0.48 1.01
N LYS A 129 -23.12 -0.75 0.55
CA LYS A 129 -23.97 0.20 -0.17
C LYS A 129 -24.33 1.44 0.65
N LYS A 130 -24.54 1.28 1.97
CA LYS A 130 -24.77 2.42 2.88
C LYS A 130 -23.52 3.32 2.97
N VAL A 131 -22.34 2.71 3.04
CA VAL A 131 -21.07 3.44 3.06
C VAL A 131 -20.81 4.13 1.72
N GLU A 132 -21.05 3.42 0.62
CA GLU A 132 -20.95 3.94 -0.75
C GLU A 132 -21.83 5.17 -0.97
N ASN A 133 -23.11 5.11 -0.59
CA ASN A 133 -24.03 6.23 -0.73
C ASN A 133 -23.58 7.48 0.04
N THR A 134 -22.85 7.33 1.14
CA THR A 134 -22.29 8.47 1.89
C THR A 134 -21.08 9.06 1.17
N ILE A 135 -20.26 8.22 0.53
CA ILE A 135 -19.03 8.64 -0.14
C ILE A 135 -19.35 9.30 -1.49
N ILE A 136 -20.30 8.77 -2.25
CA ILE A 136 -20.63 9.25 -3.61
C ILE A 136 -21.14 10.68 -3.65
N GLU A 137 -21.68 11.20 -2.54
CA GLU A 137 -22.13 12.60 -2.42
C GLU A 137 -20.98 13.62 -2.48
N ASN A 138 -19.72 13.16 -2.35
CA ASN A 138 -18.57 14.04 -2.36
C ASN A 138 -18.20 14.51 -3.78
N GLN A 139 -18.28 15.82 -4.01
CA GLN A 139 -17.97 16.48 -5.29
C GLN A 139 -16.55 16.25 -5.85
N TYR A 140 -15.59 15.81 -5.02
CA TYR A 140 -14.21 15.59 -5.43
C TYR A 140 -13.94 14.17 -5.97
N ILE A 141 -14.95 13.30 -5.96
CA ILE A 141 -14.85 11.93 -6.47
C ILE A 141 -15.35 11.91 -7.91
N ARG A 142 -14.50 11.44 -8.82
CA ARG A 142 -14.81 11.29 -10.24
C ARG A 142 -15.53 9.96 -10.51
N ASN A 143 -14.93 8.87 -10.04
CA ASN A 143 -15.44 7.51 -10.22
C ASN A 143 -15.35 6.75 -8.90
N LEU A 144 -16.28 5.83 -8.70
CA LEU A 144 -16.34 4.95 -7.54
C LEU A 144 -16.62 3.52 -8.01
N TYR A 145 -15.89 2.56 -7.44
CA TYR A 145 -16.10 1.14 -7.68
C TYR A 145 -16.13 0.40 -6.34
N SER A 146 -17.27 -0.20 -6.00
CA SER A 146 -17.45 -1.00 -4.79
C SER A 146 -17.39 -2.49 -5.10
N ARG A 147 -16.83 -3.26 -4.16
CA ARG A 147 -16.79 -4.73 -4.19
C ARG A 147 -17.14 -5.28 -2.81
N SER A 148 -18.26 -5.99 -2.72
CA SER A 148 -18.70 -6.70 -1.51
C SER A 148 -18.19 -8.14 -1.48
N GLY A 149 -17.95 -8.66 -0.28
CA GLY A 149 -17.50 -10.03 -0.02
C GLY A 149 -15.99 -10.18 0.10
N THR A 150 -15.54 -11.43 0.21
CA THR A 150 -14.12 -11.73 0.38
C THR A 150 -13.38 -11.39 -0.91
N ILE A 151 -12.38 -10.52 -0.82
CA ILE A 151 -11.51 -10.11 -1.93
C ILE A 151 -10.48 -11.23 -2.17
N LYS A 152 -10.97 -12.47 -2.39
CA LYS A 152 -10.12 -13.61 -2.81
C LYS A 152 -9.60 -13.30 -4.21
N GLY A 153 -8.35 -12.89 -4.31
CA GLY A 153 -7.69 -12.59 -5.58
C GLY A 153 -6.48 -11.65 -5.51
N GLN A 154 -6.23 -10.97 -4.38
CA GLN A 154 -5.01 -10.20 -4.19
C GLN A 154 -4.18 -10.81 -3.06
N LYS A 155 -2.85 -10.85 -3.25
CA LYS A 155 -1.84 -11.33 -2.29
C LYS A 155 -1.76 -10.42 -1.04
N ARG A 156 -2.88 -10.00 -0.49
CA ARG A 156 -2.91 -9.26 0.75
C ARG A 156 -3.10 -10.27 1.87
N SER A 157 -2.30 -10.12 2.92
CA SER A 157 -2.62 -10.67 4.24
C SER A 157 -3.79 -9.84 4.79
N GLU A 158 -4.97 -9.97 4.17
CA GLU A 158 -6.18 -9.23 4.53
C GLU A 158 -6.79 -9.84 5.78
N SER A 159 -7.16 -8.98 6.74
CA SER A 159 -7.87 -9.39 7.95
C SER A 159 -9.20 -10.06 7.62
N GLU A 160 -9.56 -11.09 8.39
CA GLU A 160 -10.78 -11.87 8.23
C GLU A 160 -12.07 -11.04 8.41
N ASP A 161 -11.97 -9.85 9.00
CA ASP A 161 -13.10 -8.95 9.27
C ASP A 161 -13.46 -8.00 8.12
N ILE A 162 -12.79 -8.10 6.97
CA ILE A 162 -13.10 -7.29 5.79
C ILE A 162 -14.39 -7.81 5.13
N ILE A 163 -15.36 -6.91 5.00
CA ILE A 163 -16.64 -7.19 4.33
C ILE A 163 -16.71 -6.65 2.90
N GLY A 164 -15.83 -5.71 2.54
CA GLY A 164 -15.74 -5.16 1.20
C GLY A 164 -14.74 -4.01 1.07
N SER A 165 -14.54 -3.58 -0.17
CA SER A 165 -13.65 -2.46 -0.53
C SER A 165 -14.32 -1.51 -1.50
N ILE A 166 -14.06 -0.22 -1.37
CA ILE A 166 -14.50 0.84 -2.28
C ILE A 166 -13.27 1.55 -2.83
N LYS A 167 -13.04 1.44 -4.13
CA LYS A 167 -11.99 2.18 -4.83
C LYS A 167 -12.56 3.46 -5.37
N ILE A 168 -11.97 4.58 -4.99
CA ILE A 168 -12.35 5.90 -5.45
C ILE A 168 -11.25 6.48 -6.33
N GLU A 169 -11.67 7.16 -7.38
CA GLU A 169 -10.83 7.99 -8.21
C GLU A 169 -11.19 9.45 -7.98
N LEU A 170 -10.20 10.25 -7.61
CA LEU A 170 -10.38 11.66 -7.33
C LEU A 170 -10.31 12.48 -8.62
N ILE A 171 -10.96 13.64 -8.64
CA ILE A 171 -10.80 14.60 -9.74
C ILE A 171 -9.34 15.10 -9.83
N ASN A 172 -8.98 15.80 -10.90
CA ASN A 172 -7.61 16.30 -11.09
C ASN A 172 -7.14 17.09 -9.86
N TRP A 173 -5.95 16.76 -9.33
CA TRP A 173 -5.37 17.35 -8.12
C TRP A 173 -5.30 18.89 -8.11
N LYS A 174 -5.30 19.55 -9.27
CA LYS A 174 -5.33 21.02 -9.38
C LYS A 174 -6.67 21.65 -8.99
N ASN A 175 -7.75 20.89 -9.12
CA ASN A 175 -9.13 21.37 -8.93
C ASN A 175 -9.76 20.86 -7.62
N ARG A 176 -8.96 20.28 -6.72
CA ARG A 176 -9.43 19.74 -5.44
C ARG A 176 -8.45 20.07 -4.31
N PRO A 177 -8.90 20.03 -3.05
CA PRO A 177 -7.99 19.99 -1.91
C PRO A 177 -7.14 18.70 -1.93
N LYS A 178 -6.12 18.66 -1.07
CA LYS A 178 -5.26 17.48 -0.94
C LYS A 178 -6.08 16.24 -0.56
N ALA A 179 -5.69 15.09 -1.06
CA ALA A 179 -6.37 13.81 -0.85
C ALA A 179 -6.54 13.52 0.64
N ASN A 180 -5.50 13.74 1.44
CA ASN A 180 -5.56 13.55 2.89
C ASN A 180 -6.67 14.38 3.56
N GLN A 181 -6.94 15.61 3.09
CA GLN A 181 -8.06 16.41 3.60
C GLN A 181 -9.40 15.77 3.23
N ILE A 182 -9.57 15.39 1.95
CA ILE A 182 -10.78 14.72 1.46
C ILE A 182 -11.05 13.41 2.22
N LEU A 183 -10.01 12.59 2.44
CA LEU A 183 -10.12 11.32 3.14
C LEU A 183 -10.42 11.52 4.64
N ASN A 184 -9.88 12.57 5.26
CA ASN A 184 -10.25 12.90 6.65
C ASN A 184 -11.70 13.37 6.73
N ASP A 185 -12.19 14.16 5.77
CA ASP A 185 -13.58 14.61 5.73
C ASP A 185 -14.53 13.41 5.55
N LEU A 186 -14.21 12.51 4.61
CA LEU A 186 -14.95 11.25 4.43
C LEU A 186 -14.93 10.40 5.71
N LYS A 187 -13.77 10.30 6.38
CA LYS A 187 -13.65 9.57 7.65
C LYS A 187 -14.52 10.15 8.76
N ILE A 188 -14.70 11.47 8.81
CA ILE A 188 -15.59 12.12 9.76
C ILE A 188 -17.05 11.80 9.43
N GLN A 189 -17.43 11.89 8.15
CA GLN A 189 -18.78 11.59 7.67
C GLN A 189 -19.17 10.13 7.92
N THR A 190 -18.26 9.19 7.68
CA THR A 190 -18.52 7.76 7.83
C THR A 190 -18.32 7.24 9.25
N LYS A 191 -17.97 8.09 10.23
CA LYS A 191 -17.82 7.69 11.64
C LYS A 191 -19.14 7.29 12.31
N ASN A 192 -20.27 7.65 11.71
CA ASN A 192 -21.59 7.43 12.29
C ASN A 192 -22.11 5.99 12.14
N PHE A 193 -21.40 5.11 11.42
CA PHE A 193 -21.79 3.71 11.27
C PHE A 193 -21.41 2.88 12.52
N PRO A 194 -22.39 2.43 13.34
CA PRO A 194 -22.08 1.63 14.53
C PRO A 194 -21.61 0.23 14.13
N GLY A 195 -20.57 -0.27 14.79
CA GLY A 195 -20.06 -1.64 14.59
C GLY A 195 -19.23 -1.85 13.32
N ILE A 196 -18.98 -0.79 12.54
CA ILE A 196 -18.20 -0.84 11.30
C ILE A 196 -16.96 0.03 11.46
N TYR A 197 -15.80 -0.52 11.10
CA TYR A 197 -14.55 0.21 11.06
C TYR A 197 -14.16 0.44 9.60
N ILE A 198 -13.92 1.70 9.23
CA ILE A 198 -13.61 2.08 7.86
C ILE A 198 -12.17 2.55 7.81
N GLU A 199 -11.38 1.84 7.01
CA GLU A 199 -9.99 2.15 6.77
C GLU A 199 -9.83 2.92 5.46
N PHE A 200 -9.02 3.96 5.47
CA PHE A 200 -8.73 4.78 4.29
C PHE A 200 -7.25 4.59 3.93
N ILE A 201 -7.01 4.12 2.71
CA ILE A 201 -5.69 3.79 2.17
C ILE A 201 -5.42 4.65 0.95
N GLU A 202 -4.40 5.50 1.04
CA GLU A 202 -3.88 6.27 -0.09
C GLU A 202 -3.01 5.37 -0.98
N LYS A 203 -3.27 5.36 -2.30
CA LYS A 203 -2.41 4.60 -3.22
C LYS A 203 -1.05 5.30 -3.32
N LYS A 204 0.01 4.63 -2.87
CA LYS A 204 1.39 5.12 -3.00
C LYS A 204 2.04 4.55 -4.26
N ASP A 205 2.83 5.37 -4.95
CA ASP A 205 3.69 4.88 -6.03
C ASP A 205 4.90 4.15 -5.46
N GLY A 206 5.12 2.92 -5.91
CA GLY A 206 6.22 2.07 -5.44
C GLY A 206 5.91 0.59 -5.59
N PRO A 207 6.82 -0.30 -5.18
CA PRO A 207 6.50 -1.71 -5.05
C PRO A 207 5.28 -1.87 -4.15
N PRO A 208 4.32 -2.76 -4.49
CA PRO A 208 3.16 -2.98 -3.66
C PRO A 208 3.62 -3.51 -2.29
N LYS A 209 3.59 -2.65 -1.28
CA LYS A 209 3.66 -3.02 0.12
C LYS A 209 2.34 -2.61 0.75
N ASP A 210 1.68 -3.57 1.39
CA ASP A 210 0.34 -3.35 1.93
C ASP A 210 0.35 -2.45 3.16
N ARG A 211 1.36 -2.59 4.02
CA ARG A 211 1.50 -1.83 5.28
C ARG A 211 2.89 -1.20 5.40
N ASP A 212 2.97 -0.04 6.04
CA ASP A 212 4.23 0.66 6.30
C ASP A 212 5.11 -0.12 7.32
N VAL A 213 4.47 -0.81 8.27
CA VAL A 213 5.11 -1.65 9.29
C VAL A 213 4.28 -2.93 9.47
N GLU A 214 4.94 -4.08 9.46
CA GLU A 214 4.34 -5.39 9.76
C GLU A 214 5.11 -6.02 10.92
N ILE A 215 4.40 -6.46 11.96
CA ILE A 215 4.99 -7.05 13.16
C ILE A 215 4.55 -8.51 13.22
N LYS A 216 5.50 -9.43 13.04
CA LYS A 216 5.26 -10.86 13.17
C LYS A 216 5.60 -11.33 14.57
N ILE A 217 4.60 -11.84 15.28
CA ILE A 217 4.77 -12.41 16.62
C ILE A 217 4.88 -13.93 16.48
N VAL A 218 5.90 -14.51 17.12
CA VAL A 218 6.13 -15.96 17.11
C VAL A 218 6.22 -16.43 18.55
N ASN A 219 5.37 -17.39 18.92
CA ASN A 219 5.41 -18.01 20.23
C ASN A 219 5.12 -19.51 20.08
N ALA A 220 5.84 -20.35 20.83
CA ALA A 220 5.66 -21.80 20.79
C ALA A 220 4.34 -22.26 21.44
N LYS A 221 3.77 -21.46 22.35
CA LYS A 221 2.50 -21.78 23.04
C LYS A 221 1.40 -20.85 22.55
N LEU A 222 0.33 -21.42 21.99
CA LEU A 222 -0.81 -20.66 21.45
C LEU A 222 -1.44 -19.71 22.49
N LYS A 223 -1.59 -20.15 23.75
CA LYS A 223 -2.13 -19.29 24.82
C LYS A 223 -1.27 -18.04 25.07
N ASN A 224 0.05 -18.18 25.02
CA ASN A 224 0.97 -17.06 25.21
C ASN A 224 1.00 -16.17 23.97
N LEU A 225 0.91 -16.75 22.77
CA LEU A 225 0.79 -16.00 21.52
C LEU A 225 -0.39 -15.01 21.59
N ASN A 226 -1.58 -15.51 21.98
CA ASN A 226 -2.77 -14.67 22.08
C ASN A 226 -2.61 -13.56 23.12
N SER A 227 -2.07 -13.85 24.31
CA SER A 227 -1.85 -12.82 25.33
C SER A 227 -0.83 -11.77 24.90
N ASP A 228 0.27 -12.20 24.27
CA ASP A 228 1.33 -11.30 23.81
C ASP A 228 0.83 -10.41 22.67
N SER A 229 0.09 -10.98 21.71
CA SER A 229 -0.57 -10.24 20.63
C SER A 229 -1.58 -9.22 21.16
N GLN A 230 -2.39 -9.58 22.16
CA GLN A 230 -3.36 -8.66 22.77
C GLN A 230 -2.66 -7.49 23.48
N ASN A 231 -1.56 -7.77 24.20
CA ASN A 231 -0.78 -6.76 24.90
C ASN A 231 -0.13 -5.78 23.92
N LEU A 232 0.45 -6.29 22.83
CA LEU A 232 1.00 -5.45 21.77
C LEU A 232 -0.10 -4.60 21.13
N LEU A 233 -1.24 -5.21 20.78
CA LEU A 233 -2.36 -4.50 20.17
C LEU A 233 -2.86 -3.35 21.07
N ASN A 234 -2.95 -3.57 22.38
CA ASN A 234 -3.34 -2.54 23.34
C ASN A 234 -2.32 -1.41 23.43
N PHE A 235 -1.02 -1.75 23.43
CA PHE A 235 0.06 -0.77 23.36
C PHE A 235 -0.02 0.08 22.09
N LEU A 236 -0.26 -0.56 20.92
CA LEU A 236 -0.41 0.15 19.66
C LEU A 236 -1.64 1.07 19.66
N LYS A 237 -2.78 0.62 20.19
CA LYS A 237 -4.03 1.41 20.28
C LYS A 237 -3.94 2.62 21.20
N THR A 238 -3.09 2.58 22.22
CA THR A 238 -2.92 3.70 23.17
C THR A 238 -2.14 4.86 22.55
N ASN A 239 -1.33 4.59 21.53
CA ASN A 239 -0.47 5.56 20.88
C ASN A 239 -1.19 6.28 19.73
N SER A 240 -1.46 7.58 19.90
CA SER A 240 -2.22 8.38 18.93
C SER A 240 -1.54 8.62 17.58
N TRP A 241 -0.23 8.38 17.48
CA TRP A 241 0.54 8.49 16.23
C TRP A 241 0.41 7.27 15.31
N ILE A 242 -0.15 6.16 15.82
CA ILE A 242 -0.38 4.94 15.05
C ILE A 242 -1.77 5.01 14.42
N LYS A 243 -1.84 4.73 13.12
CA LYS A 243 -3.08 4.75 12.34
C LYS A 243 -3.28 3.42 11.65
N ASN A 244 -4.54 3.10 11.34
CA ASN A 244 -4.95 1.93 10.57
C ASN A 244 -4.34 0.63 11.13
N ILE A 245 -4.58 0.36 12.41
CA ILE A 245 -4.12 -0.85 13.08
C ILE A 245 -5.01 -2.00 12.64
N ASP A 246 -4.38 -3.03 12.09
CA ASP A 246 -5.02 -4.26 11.66
C ASP A 246 -4.43 -5.45 12.42
N SER A 247 -5.20 -6.53 12.59
CA SER A 247 -4.77 -7.72 13.32
C SER A 247 -5.37 -9.00 12.73
N ASP A 248 -4.52 -10.02 12.57
CA ASP A 248 -4.86 -11.38 12.17
C ASP A 248 -5.27 -12.29 13.34
N ILE A 249 -5.54 -11.72 14.51
CA ILE A 249 -5.99 -12.48 15.67
C ILE A 249 -7.35 -13.09 15.31
N ASN A 250 -7.49 -14.42 15.45
CA ASN A 250 -8.73 -15.15 15.19
C ASN A 250 -9.92 -14.39 15.78
N ASN A 251 -10.79 -13.91 14.90
CA ASN A 251 -12.07 -13.38 15.34
C ASN A 251 -12.96 -14.57 15.70
N PRO A 252 -13.74 -14.49 16.79
CA PRO A 252 -14.68 -15.55 17.14
C PRO A 252 -15.75 -15.65 16.05
N GLY A 253 -15.62 -16.66 15.19
CA GLY A 253 -16.66 -17.10 14.26
C GLY A 253 -17.59 -18.11 14.94
N ILE A 254 -18.79 -18.25 14.38
CA ILE A 254 -19.67 -19.37 14.72
C ILE A 254 -19.34 -20.51 13.76
N GLU A 255 -18.84 -21.61 14.31
CA GLU A 255 -18.61 -22.86 13.61
C GLU A 255 -19.57 -23.92 14.17
N TRP A 256 -20.19 -24.70 13.29
CA TRP A 256 -21.06 -25.81 13.65
C TRP A 256 -20.30 -27.10 13.39
N GLU A 257 -20.02 -27.86 14.44
CA GLU A 257 -19.38 -29.18 14.36
C GLU A 257 -20.44 -30.28 14.55
N LEU A 258 -20.61 -31.12 13.53
CA LEU A 258 -21.52 -32.25 13.55
C LEU A 258 -20.73 -33.53 13.84
N ILE A 259 -20.86 -34.06 15.05
CA ILE A 259 -20.20 -35.29 15.49
C ILE A 259 -21.19 -36.45 15.36
N ILE A 260 -20.92 -37.37 14.43
CA ILE A 260 -21.77 -38.54 14.18
C ILE A 260 -21.32 -39.70 15.08
N ASP A 261 -22.25 -40.24 15.87
CA ASP A 261 -22.04 -41.49 16.61
C ASP A 261 -22.14 -42.69 15.66
N ARG A 262 -20.98 -43.24 15.30
CA ARG A 262 -20.88 -44.37 14.37
C ARG A 262 -21.50 -45.65 14.92
N GLU A 263 -21.41 -45.89 16.22
CA GLU A 263 -21.95 -47.11 16.83
C GLU A 263 -23.48 -47.12 16.77
N GLN A 264 -24.11 -45.96 16.96
CA GLN A 264 -25.57 -45.83 16.83
C GLN A 264 -26.01 -45.90 15.36
N ALA A 265 -25.27 -45.27 14.45
CA ALA A 265 -25.55 -45.36 13.02
C ALA A 265 -25.54 -46.83 12.54
N ASP A 266 -24.51 -47.59 12.91
CA ASP A 266 -24.38 -49.01 12.59
C ASP A 266 -25.53 -49.86 13.16
N LYS A 267 -25.91 -49.63 14.43
CA LYS A 267 -27.06 -50.34 15.06
C LYS A 267 -28.38 -50.14 14.32
N HIS A 268 -28.56 -48.97 13.71
CA HIS A 268 -29.77 -48.63 12.95
C HIS A 268 -29.62 -48.92 11.44
N GLY A 269 -28.50 -49.51 11.01
CA GLY A 269 -28.25 -49.84 9.61
C GLY A 269 -28.08 -48.60 8.72
N VAL A 270 -27.61 -47.49 9.28
CA VAL A 270 -27.41 -46.21 8.57
C VAL A 270 -25.93 -46.06 8.24
N ASP A 271 -25.63 -45.93 6.95
CA ASP A 271 -24.27 -45.65 6.48
C ASP A 271 -23.90 -44.18 6.71
N ILE A 272 -22.67 -43.94 7.19
CA ILE A 272 -22.14 -42.60 7.48
C ILE A 272 -22.10 -41.75 6.21
N GLN A 273 -21.87 -42.38 5.04
CA GLN A 273 -21.89 -41.66 3.77
C GLN A 273 -23.27 -41.07 3.48
N THR A 274 -24.34 -41.83 3.69
CA THR A 274 -25.72 -41.35 3.53
C THR A 274 -26.03 -40.16 4.45
N VAL A 275 -25.51 -40.19 5.69
CA VAL A 275 -25.61 -39.05 6.62
C VAL A 275 -24.88 -37.83 6.07
N GLY A 276 -23.66 -38.00 5.57
CA GLY A 276 -22.88 -36.94 4.94
C GLY A 276 -23.59 -36.34 3.73
N ASP A 277 -24.16 -37.17 2.86
CA ASP A 277 -24.90 -36.75 1.67
C ASP A 277 -26.15 -35.93 2.04
N ALA A 278 -26.92 -36.36 3.05
CA ALA A 278 -28.08 -35.63 3.55
C ALA A 278 -27.70 -34.25 4.11
N ILE A 279 -26.62 -34.17 4.89
CA ILE A 279 -26.07 -32.90 5.41
C ILE A 279 -25.63 -31.99 4.25
N GLN A 280 -24.99 -32.55 3.21
CA GLN A 280 -24.59 -31.78 2.03
C GLN A 280 -25.80 -31.23 1.28
N MET A 281 -26.86 -32.03 1.06
CA MET A 281 -28.09 -31.57 0.40
C MET A 281 -28.78 -30.40 1.14
N LEU A 282 -28.69 -30.38 2.47
CA LEU A 282 -29.21 -29.28 3.29
C LEU A 282 -28.35 -28.01 3.20
N THR A 283 -27.03 -28.16 3.09
CA THR A 283 -26.07 -27.07 3.11
C THR A 283 -25.73 -26.55 1.70
N HIS A 284 -24.60 -26.94 1.12
CA HIS A 284 -24.11 -26.44 -0.17
C HIS A 284 -24.67 -27.20 -1.39
N GLY A 285 -25.33 -28.33 -1.15
CA GLY A 285 -25.86 -29.28 -2.13
C GLY A 285 -24.93 -30.46 -2.39
N LEU A 286 -25.53 -31.61 -2.67
CA LEU A 286 -24.83 -32.80 -3.13
C LEU A 286 -24.64 -32.73 -4.64
N LYS A 287 -23.38 -32.74 -5.10
CA LYS A 287 -23.06 -32.82 -6.53
C LYS A 287 -23.32 -34.24 -7.03
N VAL A 288 -24.18 -34.36 -8.05
CA VAL A 288 -24.58 -35.66 -8.61
C VAL A 288 -23.87 -35.94 -9.93
N THR A 289 -23.75 -34.93 -10.80
CA THR A 289 -23.06 -35.03 -12.08
C THR A 289 -22.66 -33.63 -12.56
N GLU A 290 -21.86 -33.58 -13.61
CA GLU A 290 -21.63 -32.39 -14.42
C GLU A 290 -22.45 -32.49 -15.72
N PHE A 291 -22.75 -31.35 -16.33
CA PHE A 291 -23.39 -31.23 -17.64
C PHE A 291 -22.68 -30.15 -18.43
N MET A 292 -22.35 -30.42 -19.70
CA MET A 292 -21.77 -29.41 -20.59
C MET A 292 -22.83 -28.98 -21.62
N PRO A 293 -23.29 -27.72 -21.58
CA PRO A 293 -24.21 -27.19 -22.58
C PRO A 293 -23.56 -27.13 -23.97
N GLU A 294 -24.33 -27.29 -25.05
CA GLU A 294 -23.80 -27.24 -26.43
C GLU A 294 -23.20 -25.87 -26.80
N ASP A 295 -23.66 -24.79 -26.16
CA ASP A 295 -23.22 -23.41 -26.40
C ASP A 295 -22.06 -22.96 -25.48
N SER A 296 -21.47 -23.88 -24.71
CA SER A 296 -20.44 -23.57 -23.71
C SER A 296 -19.33 -24.62 -23.70
N ASP A 297 -18.09 -24.15 -23.65
CA ASP A 297 -16.92 -25.02 -23.42
C ASP A 297 -16.69 -25.29 -21.91
N GLU A 298 -17.57 -24.79 -21.04
CA GLU A 298 -17.51 -24.99 -19.58
C GLU A 298 -18.61 -25.96 -19.09
N GLU A 299 -18.21 -26.91 -18.24
CA GLU A 299 -19.10 -27.82 -17.51
C GLU A 299 -19.80 -27.10 -16.36
N ILE A 300 -21.07 -27.42 -16.13
CA ILE A 300 -21.86 -26.96 -14.99
C ILE A 300 -22.21 -28.11 -14.05
N ASP A 301 -22.08 -27.87 -12.76
CA ASP A 301 -22.43 -28.83 -11.73
C ASP A 301 -23.96 -28.99 -11.59
N ILE A 302 -24.45 -30.22 -11.69
CA ILE A 302 -25.80 -30.59 -11.30
C ILE A 302 -25.77 -31.00 -9.83
N VAL A 303 -26.36 -30.14 -8.99
CA VAL A 303 -26.46 -30.31 -7.54
C VAL A 303 -27.89 -30.53 -7.09
N VAL A 304 -28.09 -31.51 -6.20
CA VAL A 304 -29.36 -31.77 -5.53
C VAL A 304 -29.34 -31.11 -4.15
N LYS A 305 -30.44 -30.44 -3.82
CA LYS A 305 -30.62 -29.71 -2.56
C LYS A 305 -32.04 -29.94 -2.04
N TYR A 306 -32.22 -29.87 -0.73
CA TYR A 306 -33.57 -29.75 -0.17
C TYR A 306 -34.22 -28.42 -0.56
N ASP A 307 -35.55 -28.38 -0.54
CA ASP A 307 -36.28 -27.15 -0.80
C ASP A 307 -35.91 -26.05 0.21
N LYS A 308 -36.06 -24.78 -0.20
CA LYS A 308 -35.68 -23.61 0.62
C LYS A 308 -36.17 -23.67 2.09
N PRO A 309 -37.41 -24.10 2.40
CA PRO A 309 -37.88 -24.14 3.79
C PRO A 309 -37.12 -25.13 4.67
N PHE A 310 -36.62 -26.23 4.10
CA PHE A 310 -35.91 -27.28 4.83
C PHE A 310 -34.38 -27.06 4.88
N ARG A 311 -33.90 -25.91 4.40
CA ARG A 311 -32.47 -25.54 4.40
C ARG A 311 -32.16 -24.56 5.52
N THR A 312 -32.53 -24.95 6.74
CA THR A 312 -32.23 -24.21 7.98
C THR A 312 -31.37 -25.07 8.89
N LEU A 313 -30.66 -24.45 9.83
CA LEU A 313 -29.84 -25.20 10.79
C LEU A 313 -30.72 -26.05 11.72
N ASP A 314 -31.92 -25.60 12.05
CA ASP A 314 -32.88 -26.33 12.89
C ASP A 314 -33.33 -27.66 12.24
N GLU A 315 -33.29 -27.73 10.91
CA GLU A 315 -33.64 -28.94 10.17
C GLU A 315 -32.57 -30.02 10.28
N LEU A 316 -31.33 -29.68 10.67
CA LEU A 316 -30.30 -30.70 10.97
C LEU A 316 -30.73 -31.64 12.11
N ASP A 317 -31.55 -31.17 13.04
CA ASP A 317 -32.10 -31.98 14.14
C ASP A 317 -33.28 -32.85 13.70
N GLN A 318 -33.87 -32.58 12.54
CA GLN A 318 -35.10 -33.21 12.04
C GLN A 318 -34.88 -34.10 10.81
N ILE A 319 -33.64 -34.19 10.30
CA ILE A 319 -33.35 -35.03 9.13
C ILE A 319 -33.62 -36.49 9.45
N LEU A 320 -34.50 -37.08 8.65
CA LEU A 320 -34.77 -38.52 8.67
C LEU A 320 -33.97 -39.19 7.56
N ILE A 321 -33.19 -40.20 7.94
CA ILE A 321 -32.39 -41.00 7.01
C ILE A 321 -32.90 -42.44 7.10
N GLU A 322 -33.15 -43.03 5.94
CA GLU A 322 -33.61 -44.42 5.85
C GLU A 322 -32.46 -45.38 6.16
N GLY A 323 -32.64 -46.20 7.21
CA GLY A 323 -31.70 -47.26 7.57
C GLY A 323 -32.01 -48.56 6.84
N LYS A 324 -30.97 -49.28 6.41
CA LYS A 324 -31.10 -50.63 5.86
C LYS A 324 -31.09 -51.64 7.00
N MET A 325 -32.22 -51.77 7.69
CA MET A 325 -32.41 -52.93 8.58
C MET A 325 -32.85 -54.12 7.72
N GLU A 326 -31.92 -55.04 7.43
CA GLU A 326 -32.30 -56.39 7.01
C GLU A 326 -33.05 -57.04 8.19
N LEU A 327 -34.39 -57.02 8.13
CA LEU A 327 -35.22 -57.89 8.96
C LEU A 327 -34.90 -59.33 8.54
N TYR A 328 -33.95 -59.96 9.23
CA TYR A 328 -33.85 -61.41 9.27
C TYR A 328 -35.13 -61.94 9.93
N LEU A 329 -36.11 -62.27 9.08
CA LEU A 329 -37.30 -63.06 9.42
C LEU A 329 -36.93 -64.53 9.56
#